data_AF-A0A1Z8Q4W7-F1
#
_entry.id   AF-A0A1Z8Q4W7-F1
#
_cell.length_a   1.000
_cell.length_b   1.000
_cell.length_c   1.000
_cell.angle_alpha   90.00
_cell.angle_beta   90.00
_cell.angle_gamma   90.00
#
_symmetry.space_group_name_H-M   'P 1'
#
loop_
_entity.id
_entity.type
_entity.pdbx_description
1 polymer ?
#
loop_
_entity_poly.entity_id
_entity_poly.type
_entity_poly.pdbx_seq_one_letter_code
_entity_poly.pdbx_strand_id
1 'polypeptide(L)' 'MLNKAQANNPALAAVADIPGILPLAGGLAIWANGKIIAGIGVGGAPGGDKDEACARAGLNKIQDRLPKKKDQ' A
#
# COMPACT_ATOMS: atom_id res chain seq x y z
N MET A 1 4.63 9.21 15.47
CA MET A 1 5.98 8.60 15.40
C MET A 1 6.40 8.58 13.94
N LEU A 2 7.41 9.37 13.58
CA LEU A 2 7.91 9.48 12.22
C LEU A 2 8.76 8.24 11.92
N ASN A 3 8.42 7.46 10.88
CA ASN A 3 9.25 6.31 10.50
C ASN A 3 10.44 6.76 9.65
N LYS A 4 11.50 5.93 9.57
CA LYS A 4 12.74 6.26 8.84
C LYS A 4 12.51 6.59 7.34
N ALA A 5 11.43 6.08 6.74
CA ALA A 5 11.11 6.37 5.34
C ALA A 5 10.60 7.81 5.14
N GLN A 6 9.93 8.39 6.12
CA GLN A 6 9.44 9.77 6.08
C GLN A 6 10.53 10.80 6.38
N ALA A 7 11.50 10.46 7.24
CA ALA A 7 12.56 11.38 7.65
C ALA A 7 13.44 11.86 6.47
N ASN A 8 13.52 11.07 5.39
CA ASN A 8 14.38 11.36 4.23
C ASN A 8 13.60 11.85 2.99
N ASN A 9 12.29 12.08 3.11
CA ASN A 9 11.46 12.56 2.00
C ASN A 9 10.47 13.65 2.49
N PRO A 10 10.76 14.94 2.21
CA PRO A 10 9.91 16.06 2.64
C PRO A 10 8.46 15.94 2.18
N ALA A 11 8.22 15.33 1.01
CA ALA A 11 6.88 15.09 0.50
C ALA A 11 6.11 14.09 1.39
N LEU A 12 6.78 13.07 1.93
CA LEU A 12 6.16 12.11 2.86
C LEU A 12 5.94 12.70 4.26
N ALA A 13 6.73 13.71 4.65
CA ALA A 13 6.49 14.46 5.87
C ALA A 13 5.20 15.28 5.76
N ALA A 14 5.01 16.02 4.66
CA ALA A 14 3.79 16.80 4.43
C ALA A 14 2.51 15.94 4.32
N VAL A 15 2.62 14.71 3.79
CA VAL A 15 1.51 13.76 3.70
C VAL A 15 1.06 13.24 5.07
N ALA A 16 1.93 13.27 6.08
CA ALA A 16 1.61 12.82 7.44
C ALA A 16 0.60 13.72 8.15
N ASP A 17 0.52 14.99 7.74
CA ASP A 17 -0.36 15.99 8.36
C ASP A 17 -1.77 16.00 7.74
N ILE A 18 -2.01 15.21 6.69
CA ILE A 18 -3.31 15.10 6.04
C ILE A 18 -4.25 14.25 6.91
N PRO A 19 -5.41 14.77 7.34
CA PRO A 19 -6.37 13.98 8.13
C PRO A 19 -6.80 12.70 7.40
N GLY A 20 -6.81 11.58 8.11
CA GLY A 20 -7.19 10.28 7.56
C GLY A 20 -6.09 9.56 6.78
N ILE A 21 -4.87 10.11 6.73
CA ILE A 21 -3.71 9.45 6.13
C ILE A 21 -2.82 8.86 7.22
N LEU A 22 -2.37 7.61 6.99
CA LEU A 22 -1.36 6.94 7.80
C LEU A 22 -0.19 6.51 6.91
N PRO A 23 0.91 7.27 6.87
CA PRO A 23 2.07 6.97 6.04
C PRO A 23 2.95 5.88 6.66
N LEU A 24 2.49 4.63 6.57
CA LEU A 24 3.13 3.43 7.13
C LEU A 24 3.12 2.28 6.12
N ALA A 25 4.12 1.39 6.19
CA ALA A 25 4.11 0.14 5.42
C ALA A 25 2.91 -0.74 5.82
N GLY A 26 2.34 -1.48 4.86
CA GLY A 26 1.10 -2.24 5.05
C GLY A 26 0.00 -1.96 4.02
N GLY A 27 0.15 -0.88 3.24
CA GLY A 27 -0.77 -0.50 2.17
C GLY A 27 -0.28 -0.86 0.76
N LEU A 28 -1.14 -1.46 -0.07
CA LEU A 28 -0.86 -1.79 -1.48
C LEU A 28 -1.97 -1.30 -2.41
N ALA A 29 -1.58 -0.81 -3.59
CA ALA A 29 -2.51 -0.43 -4.65
C ALA A 29 -3.02 -1.66 -5.41
N ILE A 30 -4.32 -1.68 -5.71
CA ILE A 30 -4.96 -2.69 -6.54
C ILE A 30 -5.11 -2.14 -7.95
N TRP A 31 -4.50 -2.84 -8.91
CA TRP A 31 -4.48 -2.44 -10.32
C TRP A 31 -5.46 -3.30 -11.14
N ALA A 32 -6.20 -2.66 -12.04
CA ALA A 32 -7.00 -3.31 -13.06
C ALA A 32 -6.89 -2.52 -14.37
N ASN A 33 -6.64 -3.23 -15.48
CA ASN A 33 -6.44 -2.62 -16.81
C ASN A 33 -5.43 -1.45 -16.81
N GLY A 34 -4.34 -1.57 -16.03
CA GLY A 34 -3.31 -0.54 -15.93
C GLY A 34 -3.69 0.71 -15.12
N LYS A 35 -4.83 0.69 -14.41
CA LYS A 35 -5.28 1.78 -13.54
C LYS A 35 -5.39 1.31 -12.10
N ILE A 36 -5.12 2.20 -11.14
CA ILE A 36 -5.41 1.95 -9.73
C ILE A 36 -6.93 2.09 -9.53
N ILE A 37 -7.56 1.06 -8.99
CA ILE A 37 -9.01 1.05 -8.75
C ILE A 37 -9.38 0.99 -7.26
N ALA A 38 -8.45 0.57 -6.40
CA ALA A 38 -8.65 0.42 -4.97
C ALA A 38 -7.30 0.31 -4.25
N GLY A 39 -7.36 0.27 -2.91
CA GLY A 39 -6.22 -0.06 -2.05
C GLY A 39 -6.60 -1.14 -1.05
N ILE A 40 -5.61 -1.91 -0.60
CA ILE A 40 -5.70 -2.83 0.53
C ILE A 40 -4.70 -2.38 1.60
N GLY A 41 -5.13 -2.33 2.86
CA GLY A 41 -4.29 -1.98 4.00
C GLY A 41 -4.40 -3.04 5.09
N VAL A 42 -3.26 -3.46 5.63
CA VAL A 42 -3.17 -4.34 6.80
C VAL A 42 -2.39 -3.61 7.90
N GLY A 43 -2.75 -3.84 9.15
CA GLY A 43 -2.07 -3.27 10.31
C GLY A 43 -2.24 -4.16 11.54
N GLY A 44 -1.18 -4.30 12.33
CA GLY A 44 -1.22 -5.00 13.62
C GLY A 44 -0.13 -6.07 13.79
N ALA A 45 0.64 -6.38 12.74
CA ALA A 45 1.80 -7.25 12.87
C ALA A 45 2.95 -6.57 13.64
N PRO A 46 3.94 -7.34 14.15
CA PRO A 46 5.16 -6.78 14.74
C PRO A 46 6.10 -6.23 13.65
N GLY A 47 5.69 -5.13 13.02
CA GLY A 47 6.39 -4.42 11.96
C GLY A 47 5.57 -4.30 10.66
N GLY A 48 5.57 -3.12 10.05
CA GLY A 48 4.79 -2.83 8.83
C GLY A 48 5.27 -3.59 7.58
N ASP A 49 6.50 -4.12 7.60
CA ASP A 49 7.00 -5.08 6.61
C ASP A 49 6.15 -6.36 6.57
N LYS A 50 5.68 -6.81 7.73
CA LYS A 50 4.83 -8.01 7.87
C LYS A 50 3.38 -7.71 7.51
N ASP A 51 2.90 -6.51 7.84
CA ASP A 51 1.61 -6.02 7.37
C ASP A 51 1.60 -5.98 5.83
N GLU A 52 2.66 -5.46 5.19
CA GLU A 52 2.75 -5.41 3.73
C GLU A 52 2.81 -6.82 3.12
N ALA A 53 3.56 -7.75 3.72
CA ALA A 53 3.59 -9.14 3.29
C ALA A 53 2.19 -9.79 3.36
N CYS A 54 1.43 -9.51 4.41
CA CYS A 54 0.05 -9.98 4.55
C CYS A 54 -0.87 -9.38 3.47
N ALA A 55 -0.81 -8.05 3.27
CA ALA A 55 -1.55 -7.37 2.21
C ALA A 55 -1.23 -7.95 0.83
N ARG A 56 0.05 -8.27 0.57
CA ARG A 56 0.51 -8.86 -0.69
C ARG A 56 0.00 -10.27 -0.87
N ALA A 57 -0.01 -11.09 0.18
CA ALA A 57 -0.59 -12.43 0.12
C ALA A 57 -2.08 -12.38 -0.24
N GLY A 58 -2.84 -11.46 0.36
CA GLY A 58 -4.25 -11.23 0.01
C GLY A 58 -4.43 -10.78 -1.45
N LEU A 59 -3.62 -9.83 -1.92
CA LEU A 59 -3.65 -9.35 -3.29
C LEU A 59 -3.33 -10.47 -4.31
N ASN A 60 -2.31 -11.27 -4.04
CA ASN A 60 -1.95 -12.42 -4.87
C ASN A 60 -3.10 -13.44 -4.97
N LYS A 61 -3.86 -13.65 -3.88
CA LYS A 61 -4.97 -14.60 -3.83
C LYS A 61 -6.15 -14.21 -4.72
N ILE A 62 -6.31 -12.92 -5.05
CA ILE A 62 -7.39 -12.41 -5.91
C ILE A 62 -6.91 -11.99 -7.30
N GLN A 63 -5.62 -12.15 -7.61
CA GLN A 63 -5.00 -11.61 -8.82
C GLN A 63 -5.59 -12.18 -10.11
N ASP A 64 -6.07 -13.42 -10.07
CA ASP A 64 -6.77 -14.11 -11.16
C ASP A 64 -8.14 -13.48 -11.48
N ARG A 65 -8.79 -12.85 -10.49
CA ARG A 65 -10.06 -12.13 -10.64
C ARG A 65 -9.90 -10.70 -11.14
N LEU A 66 -8.68 -10.16 -11.18
CA LEU A 66 -8.44 -8.78 -11.57
C LEU A 66 -8.23 -8.68 -13.10
N PRO A 67 -8.90 -7.75 -13.79
CA PRO A 67 -8.66 -7.48 -15.20
C PRO A 67 -7.20 -7.10 -15.47
N LYS A 68 -6.53 -7.88 -16.30
CA LYS A 68 -5.15 -7.60 -16.74
C LYS A 68 -5.18 -6.65 -17.94
N LYS A 69 -4.22 -5.72 -18.00
CA LYS A 69 -4.01 -4.92 -19.21
C LYS A 69 -3.67 -5.88 -20.36
N LYS A 70 -4.44 -5.82 -21.46
CA LYS A 70 -4.27 -6.77 -22.59
C LYS A 70 -3.11 -6.44 -23.52
N ASP A 71 -2.47 -5.29 -23.34
CA ASP A 71 -1.50 -4.75 -24.30
C ASP A 71 -0.22 -4.25 -23.60
N GLN A 72 0.41 -5.10 -22.79
CA GLN A 72 1.77 -4.89 -22.28
C GLN A 72 2.49 -6.21 -22.06
#